data_AF-K2CAN2-F1
#
_entry.id   AF-K2CAN2-F1
#
_cell.length_a   1.000
_cell.length_b   1.000
_cell.length_c   1.000
_cell.angle_alpha   90.00
_cell.angle_beta   90.00
_cell.angle_gamma   90.00
#
_symmetry.space_group_name_H-M   'P 1'
#
loop_
_entity.id
_entity.type
_entity.pdbx_description
1 polymer ?
#
loop_
_entity_poly.entity_id
_entity_poly.type
_entity_poly.pdbx_seq_one_letter_code
_entity_poly.pdbx_strand_id
1 'polypeptide(L)'
;MNIGDSIFLLFARDYAPLADRIKSIISRLRAVPAFLMAGRTLFQKVPALWGEIYLESARNLPGFIDTIENCVGRQVSPALHNEYKLVASAAKRALAEFANWLKHAVLPKAEHEWSLGPNGFQALLAVKKLGLSQSEILDIGNKVLQTANEKLENLSCLILGIDTGSATGARAEVQKKIRSHNPKSFELSLESFREAINRSRAFVETSGFASLPENEELEVVETPHFMSHLIPFSAYIGPEKTSETQKGTYLLTRSPSGDASRYNYADIINCAIHEGYPGHHLQLTAQNLHPGKIRTFCESIELIEGWASYCQNMVREMGFETS
;
A
#
# COMPACT_ATOMS: atom_id res chain seq x y z
N MET A 1 2.21 13.51 1.95
CA MET A 1 2.76 12.71 3.07
C MET A 1 2.08 13.20 4.33
N ASN A 2 1.33 12.33 5.00
CA ASN A 2 0.62 12.67 6.23
C ASN A 2 1.54 12.43 7.46
N ILE A 3 1.18 12.96 8.63
CA ILE A 3 2.00 12.85 9.86
C ILE A 3 2.32 11.37 10.16
N GLY A 4 1.33 10.49 10.04
CA GLY A 4 1.46 9.05 10.22
C GLY A 4 2.57 8.45 9.36
N ASP A 5 2.49 8.61 8.04
CA ASP A 5 3.48 8.08 7.08
C ASP A 5 4.91 8.55 7.42
N SER A 6 5.04 9.83 7.79
CA SER A 6 6.32 10.40 8.16
C SER A 6 6.88 9.74 9.42
N ILE A 7 6.07 9.32 10.38
CA ILE A 7 6.59 8.64 11.58
C ILE A 7 6.79 7.15 11.30
N PHE A 8 5.86 6.55 10.57
CA PHE A 8 5.79 5.12 10.28
C PHE A 8 7.04 4.60 9.59
N LEU A 9 7.49 5.23 8.50
CA LEU A 9 8.67 4.73 7.78
C LEU A 9 9.96 4.82 8.60
N LEU A 10 10.07 5.79 9.53
CA LEU A 10 11.22 5.86 10.44
C LEU A 10 11.21 4.72 11.46
N PHE A 11 10.02 4.24 11.82
CA PHE A 11 9.86 3.18 12.80
C PHE A 11 9.93 1.79 12.17
N ALA A 12 9.28 1.60 11.02
CA ALA A 12 9.15 0.32 10.34
C ALA A 12 10.46 -0.13 9.65
N ARG A 13 11.24 0.80 9.10
CA ARG A 13 12.50 0.47 8.41
C ARG A 13 13.66 0.32 9.37
N ASP A 14 14.45 -0.73 9.24
CA ASP A 14 15.68 -0.94 10.00
C ASP A 14 16.92 -0.41 9.24
N TYR A 15 16.96 0.91 9.01
CA TYR A 15 18.04 1.57 8.25
C TYR A 15 19.13 2.20 9.13
N ALA A 16 18.89 2.28 10.45
CA ALA A 16 19.75 2.94 11.41
C ALA A 16 19.48 2.39 12.83
N PRO A 17 20.41 2.56 13.78
CA PRO A 17 20.17 2.18 15.17
C PRO A 17 18.85 2.76 15.70
N LEU A 18 18.09 1.95 16.45
CA LEU A 18 16.76 2.34 16.95
C LEU A 18 16.77 3.70 17.66
N ALA A 19 17.82 3.99 18.43
CA ALA A 19 17.98 5.27 19.13
C ALA A 19 17.98 6.48 18.17
N ASP A 20 18.64 6.37 17.01
CA ASP A 20 18.71 7.47 16.03
C ASP A 20 17.41 7.60 15.23
N ARG A 21 16.75 6.48 14.96
CA ARG A 21 15.39 6.46 14.39
C ARG A 21 14.40 7.17 15.33
N ILE A 22 14.50 6.93 16.63
CA ILE A 22 13.65 7.58 17.64
C ILE A 22 13.96 9.07 17.79
N LYS A 23 15.21 9.52 17.74
CA LYS A 23 15.53 10.95 17.68
C LYS A 23 14.88 11.64 16.47
N SER A 24 14.88 10.96 15.32
CA SER A 24 14.22 11.47 14.11
C SER A 24 12.69 11.56 14.28
N ILE A 25 12.08 10.56 14.91
CA ILE A 25 10.65 10.57 15.24
C ILE A 25 10.32 11.69 16.24
N ILE A 26 11.13 11.88 17.28
CA ILE A 26 11.01 12.98 18.25
C ILE A 26 11.01 14.33 17.52
N SER A 27 11.94 14.52 16.57
CA SER A 27 12.00 15.75 15.77
C SER A 27 10.71 15.99 14.96
N ARG A 28 10.12 14.94 14.38
CA ARG A 28 8.85 15.05 13.64
C ARG A 28 7.66 15.34 14.58
N LEU A 29 7.60 14.66 15.73
CA LEU A 29 6.57 14.89 16.75
C LEU A 29 6.59 16.32 17.30
N ARG A 30 7.79 16.91 17.49
CA ARG A 30 7.94 18.32 17.88
C ARG A 30 7.32 19.29 16.87
N ALA A 31 7.37 18.96 15.58
CA ALA A 31 6.84 19.81 14.52
C ALA A 31 5.31 19.70 14.37
N VAL A 32 4.67 18.64 14.90
CA VAL A 32 3.23 18.38 14.73
C VAL A 32 2.34 19.57 15.13
N PRO A 33 2.50 20.21 16.30
CA PRO A 33 1.65 21.33 16.68
C PRO A 33 1.69 22.50 15.69
N ALA A 34 2.90 22.91 15.27
CA ALA A 34 3.09 23.99 14.32
C ALA A 34 2.55 23.62 12.93
N PHE A 35 2.77 22.38 12.48
CA PHE A 35 2.25 21.86 11.22
C PHE A 35 0.72 21.90 11.17
N LEU A 36 0.05 21.39 12.21
CA LEU A 36 -1.42 21.41 12.30
C LEU A 36 -1.98 22.84 12.35
N MET A 37 -1.32 23.73 13.10
CA MET A 37 -1.71 25.13 13.19
C MET A 37 -1.62 25.84 11.82
N ALA A 38 -0.51 25.65 11.09
CA ALA A 38 -0.35 26.20 9.75
C ALA A 38 -1.43 25.65 8.79
N GLY A 39 -1.70 24.34 8.87
CA GLY A 39 -2.68 23.67 8.03
C GLY A 39 -4.10 24.24 8.16
N ARG A 40 -4.51 24.73 9.34
CA ARG A 40 -5.87 25.30 9.56
C ARG A 40 -6.22 26.43 8.58
N THR A 41 -5.22 27.15 8.08
CA THR A 41 -5.41 28.27 7.14
C THR A 41 -5.77 27.82 5.72
N LEU A 42 -5.57 26.54 5.39
CA LEU A 42 -5.77 25.98 4.06
C LEU A 42 -7.19 25.41 3.85
N PHE A 43 -7.97 25.23 4.91
CA PHE A 43 -9.31 24.67 4.84
C PHE A 43 -10.33 25.75 4.44
N GLN A 44 -10.60 25.87 3.14
CA GLN A 44 -11.60 26.81 2.59
C GLN A 44 -12.92 26.11 2.27
N LYS A 45 -12.87 25.09 1.42
CA LYS A 45 -13.99 24.23 1.05
C LYS A 45 -13.62 22.78 1.29
N VAL A 46 -14.36 22.13 2.16
CA VAL A 46 -14.05 20.78 2.64
C VAL A 46 -15.25 19.89 2.35
N PRO A 47 -15.11 18.87 1.51
CA PRO A 47 -16.16 17.88 1.37
C PRO A 47 -16.33 17.08 2.67
N ALA A 48 -17.57 16.79 3.05
CA ALA A 48 -17.93 16.14 4.31
C ALA A 48 -17.17 14.81 4.50
N LEU A 49 -17.10 14.00 3.43
CA LEU A 49 -16.36 12.74 3.41
C LEU A 49 -14.88 12.93 3.81
N TRP A 50 -14.19 13.91 3.22
CA TRP A 50 -12.79 14.18 3.55
C TRP A 50 -12.64 14.71 4.96
N GLY A 51 -13.56 15.57 5.41
CA GLY A 51 -13.57 16.07 6.78
C GLY A 51 -13.72 14.94 7.81
N GLU A 52 -14.59 13.95 7.53
CA GLU A 52 -14.80 12.77 8.37
C GLU A 52 -13.56 11.88 8.40
N ILE A 53 -12.97 11.57 7.24
CA ILE A 53 -11.72 10.79 7.14
C ILE A 53 -10.58 11.46 7.91
N TYR A 54 -10.42 12.78 7.80
CA TYR A 54 -9.38 13.51 8.53
C TYR A 54 -9.66 13.59 10.03
N LEU A 55 -10.92 13.72 10.42
CA LEU A 55 -11.32 13.68 11.84
C LEU A 55 -11.02 12.30 12.44
N GLU A 56 -11.37 11.23 11.75
CA GLU A 56 -11.06 9.86 12.15
C GLU A 56 -9.54 9.64 12.24
N SER A 57 -8.79 10.07 11.22
CA SER A 57 -7.33 9.98 11.19
C SER A 57 -6.69 10.72 12.39
N ALA A 58 -7.16 11.94 12.69
CA ALA A 58 -6.66 12.73 13.82
C ALA A 58 -6.97 12.08 15.19
N ARG A 59 -8.10 11.36 15.30
CA ARG A 59 -8.47 10.61 16.51
C ARG A 59 -7.68 9.33 16.69
N ASN A 60 -7.33 8.65 15.60
CA ASN A 60 -6.66 7.34 15.65
C ASN A 60 -5.13 7.47 15.73
N LEU A 61 -4.54 8.53 15.17
CA LEU A 61 -3.09 8.73 15.17
C LEU A 61 -2.43 8.72 16.57
N PRO A 62 -3.04 9.24 17.65
CA PRO A 62 -2.52 9.08 19.02
C PRO A 62 -2.26 7.62 19.41
N GLY A 63 -3.12 6.67 19.02
CA GLY A 63 -2.93 5.26 19.32
C GLY A 63 -1.70 4.65 18.64
N PHE A 64 -1.38 5.13 17.43
CA PHE A 64 -0.14 4.77 16.76
C PHE A 64 1.10 5.32 17.49
N ILE A 65 1.05 6.57 17.97
CA ILE A 65 2.12 7.18 18.77
C ILE A 65 2.35 6.39 20.08
N ASP A 66 1.27 5.92 20.72
CA ASP A 66 1.34 5.09 21.92
C ASP A 66 1.92 3.70 21.63
N THR A 67 1.58 3.12 20.47
CA THR A 67 2.16 1.86 20.01
C THR A 67 3.68 1.93 19.88
N ILE A 68 4.20 3.04 19.34
CA ILE A 68 5.65 3.28 19.26
C ILE A 68 6.25 3.40 20.65
N GLU A 69 5.64 4.19 21.56
CA GLU A 69 6.13 4.35 22.95
C GLU A 69 6.30 2.99 23.63
N ASN A 70 5.26 2.16 23.57
CA ASN A 70 5.22 0.84 24.20
C ASN A 70 6.26 -0.11 23.61
N CYS A 71 6.54 -0.03 22.31
CA CYS A 71 7.56 -0.84 21.67
C CYS A 71 8.97 -0.40 22.08
N VAL A 72 9.22 0.91 22.10
CA VAL A 72 10.54 1.50 22.30
C VAL A 72 11.01 1.35 23.74
N GLY A 73 10.10 1.46 24.72
CA GLY A 73 10.26 1.09 26.13
C GLY A 73 11.70 0.95 26.64
N ARG A 74 12.11 -0.29 26.97
CA ARG A 74 13.45 -0.62 27.50
C ARG A 74 14.53 -0.78 26.42
N GLN A 75 14.20 -0.59 25.14
CA GLN A 75 15.14 -0.75 24.03
C GLN A 75 16.01 0.50 23.81
N VAL A 76 15.68 1.61 24.48
CA VAL A 76 16.44 2.86 24.43
C VAL A 76 16.75 3.38 25.83
N SER A 77 17.64 4.37 25.92
CA SER A 77 17.97 4.99 27.20
C SER A 77 16.74 5.63 27.87
N PRO A 78 16.65 5.64 29.22
CA PRO A 78 15.57 6.29 29.94
C PRO A 78 15.42 7.78 29.58
N ALA A 79 16.53 8.48 29.31
CA ALA A 79 16.52 9.88 28.89
C ALA A 79 15.79 10.06 27.55
N LEU A 80 16.12 9.25 26.54
CA LEU A 80 15.49 9.31 25.22
C LEU A 80 14.01 8.90 25.28
N HIS A 81 13.68 7.87 26.07
CA HIS A 81 12.29 7.47 26.29
C HIS A 81 11.46 8.59 26.94
N ASN A 82 12.01 9.27 27.96
CA ASN A 82 11.34 10.40 28.60
C ASN A 82 11.16 11.60 27.65
N GLU A 83 12.16 11.87 26.81
CA GLU A 83 12.06 12.90 25.77
C GLU A 83 10.95 12.57 24.76
N TYR A 84 10.88 11.32 24.28
CA TYR A 84 9.81 10.84 23.43
C TYR A 84 8.44 11.07 24.07
N LYS A 85 8.25 10.62 25.31
CA LYS A 85 6.98 10.75 26.02
C LYS A 85 6.51 12.20 26.15
N LEU A 86 7.45 13.11 26.43
CA LEU A 86 7.15 14.54 26.54
C LEU A 86 6.64 15.11 25.21
N VAL A 87 7.34 14.86 24.11
CA VAL A 87 6.96 15.39 22.78
C VAL A 87 5.71 14.70 22.23
N ALA A 88 5.56 13.39 22.48
CA ALA A 88 4.38 12.62 22.11
C ALA A 88 3.13 13.18 22.82
N SER A 89 3.22 13.51 24.11
CA SER A 89 2.13 14.14 24.86
C SER A 89 1.70 15.48 24.24
N ALA A 90 2.66 16.32 23.84
CA ALA A 90 2.36 17.59 23.17
C ALA A 90 1.72 17.39 21.78
N ALA A 91 2.25 16.46 20.98
CA ALA A 91 1.68 16.13 19.67
C ALA A 91 0.25 15.57 19.77
N LYS A 92 -0.01 14.67 20.73
CA LYS A 92 -1.34 14.10 20.99
C LYS A 92 -2.35 15.17 21.42
N ARG A 93 -1.96 16.15 22.26
CA ARG A 93 -2.82 17.29 22.59
C ARG A 93 -3.17 18.12 21.36
N ALA A 94 -2.17 18.46 20.53
CA ALA A 94 -2.40 19.22 19.31
C ALA A 94 -3.32 18.47 18.32
N LEU A 95 -3.18 17.15 18.20
CA LEU A 95 -4.07 16.31 17.40
C LEU A 95 -5.50 16.31 17.94
N ALA A 96 -5.68 16.20 19.26
CA ALA A 96 -7.01 16.27 19.89
C ALA A 96 -7.69 17.63 19.68
N GLU A 97 -6.93 18.72 19.83
CA GLU A 97 -7.42 20.08 19.55
C GLU A 97 -7.77 20.25 18.07
N PHE A 98 -6.97 19.70 17.16
CA PHE A 98 -7.22 19.73 15.73
C PHE A 98 -8.47 18.91 15.36
N ALA A 99 -8.65 17.73 15.94
CA ALA A 99 -9.86 16.92 15.79
C ALA A 99 -11.11 17.67 16.30
N ASN A 100 -11.00 18.34 17.44
CA ASN A 100 -12.09 19.17 17.98
C ASN A 100 -12.43 20.34 17.04
N TRP A 101 -11.40 21.02 16.52
CA TRP A 101 -11.56 22.09 15.54
C TRP A 101 -12.20 21.58 14.23
N LEU A 102 -11.75 20.45 13.67
CA LEU A 102 -12.39 19.84 12.50
C LEU A 102 -13.86 19.56 12.76
N LYS A 103 -14.18 18.94 13.90
CA LYS A 103 -15.56 18.57 14.25
C LYS A 103 -16.50 19.77 14.41
N HIS A 104 -16.03 20.85 15.02
CA HIS A 104 -16.91 21.95 15.43
C HIS A 104 -16.80 23.20 14.55
N ALA A 105 -15.68 23.41 13.87
CA ALA A 105 -15.47 24.60 13.04
C ALA A 105 -15.55 24.30 11.54
N VAL A 106 -15.17 23.09 11.10
CA VAL A 106 -15.12 22.70 9.68
C VAL A 106 -16.33 21.88 9.27
N LEU A 107 -16.57 20.73 9.90
CA LEU A 107 -17.62 19.78 9.50
C LEU A 107 -19.04 20.39 9.43
N PRO A 108 -19.47 21.30 10.33
CA PRO A 108 -20.80 21.90 10.21
C PRO A 108 -21.00 22.75 8.96
N LYS A 109 -19.91 23.13 8.27
CA LYS A 109 -19.90 23.90 7.03
C LYS A 109 -19.44 23.07 5.83
N ALA A 110 -19.19 21.78 6.02
CA ALA A 110 -18.67 20.92 4.97
C ALA A 110 -19.76 20.66 3.91
N GLU A 111 -19.35 20.66 2.65
CA GLU A 111 -20.24 20.41 1.51
C GLU A 111 -20.30 18.91 1.20
N HIS A 112 -21.41 18.40 0.68
CA HIS A 112 -21.50 16.98 0.30
C HIS A 112 -20.80 16.66 -1.03
N GLU A 113 -20.67 17.67 -1.89
CA GLU A 113 -20.01 17.51 -3.19
C GLU A 113 -18.50 17.32 -2.98
N TRP A 114 -18.01 16.15 -3.37
CA TRP A 114 -16.59 15.79 -3.26
C TRP A 114 -15.90 15.71 -4.62
N SER A 115 -16.66 15.74 -5.72
CA SER A 115 -16.08 15.64 -7.06
C SER A 115 -15.41 16.95 -7.48
N LEU A 116 -14.42 16.85 -8.36
CA LEU A 116 -13.73 18.00 -8.94
C LEU A 116 -14.54 18.71 -10.03
N GLY A 117 -15.70 18.15 -10.39
CA GLY A 117 -16.43 18.49 -11.61
C GLY A 117 -15.64 18.23 -12.90
N PRO A 118 -16.26 18.39 -14.09
CA PRO A 118 -15.63 18.07 -15.37
C PRO A 118 -14.34 18.86 -15.64
N ASN A 119 -14.33 20.17 -15.34
CA ASN A 119 -13.18 21.04 -15.61
C ASN A 119 -12.00 20.72 -14.68
N GLY A 120 -12.26 20.54 -13.38
CA GLY A 120 -11.23 20.21 -12.41
C GLY A 120 -10.64 18.81 -12.66
N PHE A 121 -11.50 17.84 -13.02
CA PHE A 121 -11.05 16.50 -13.39
C PHE A 121 -10.23 16.51 -14.69
N GLN A 122 -10.67 17.23 -15.74
CA GLN A 122 -9.91 17.33 -16.98
C GLN A 122 -8.56 18.05 -16.78
N ALA A 123 -8.49 19.05 -15.91
CA ALA A 123 -7.23 19.69 -15.52
C ALA A 123 -6.29 18.71 -14.78
N LEU A 124 -6.83 17.88 -13.88
CA LEU A 124 -6.07 16.81 -13.23
C LEU A 124 -5.50 15.84 -14.28
N LEU A 125 -6.32 15.35 -15.21
CA LEU A 125 -5.89 14.45 -16.29
C LEU A 125 -4.78 15.07 -17.17
N ALA A 126 -4.87 16.36 -17.47
CA ALA A 126 -3.84 17.07 -18.24
C ALA A 126 -2.48 17.12 -17.52
N VAL A 127 -2.48 17.20 -16.18
CA VAL A 127 -1.26 17.11 -15.35
C VAL A 127 -0.72 15.67 -15.32
N LYS A 128 -1.60 14.66 -15.37
CA LYS A 128 -1.20 13.25 -15.46
C LYS A 128 -0.57 12.85 -16.79
N LYS A 129 -0.69 13.70 -17.83
CA LYS A 129 -0.09 13.48 -19.16
C LYS A 129 -0.49 12.15 -19.83
N LEU A 130 -1.68 11.64 -19.51
CA LEU A 130 -2.21 10.40 -20.11
C LEU A 130 -2.60 10.55 -21.58
N GLY A 131 -2.79 11.79 -22.06
CA GLY A 131 -3.20 12.07 -23.45
C GLY A 131 -4.65 11.73 -23.77
N LEU A 132 -5.45 11.37 -22.76
CA LEU A 132 -6.85 10.99 -22.89
C LEU A 132 -7.78 12.00 -22.21
N SER A 133 -8.94 12.21 -22.80
CA SER A 133 -10.06 12.95 -22.20
C SER A 133 -10.80 12.10 -21.17
N GLN A 134 -11.59 12.77 -20.32
CA GLN A 134 -12.47 12.09 -19.36
C GLN A 134 -13.43 11.08 -20.01
N SER A 135 -13.96 11.37 -21.20
CA SER A 135 -14.89 10.48 -21.91
C SER A 135 -14.17 9.25 -22.46
N GLU A 136 -12.96 9.43 -23.01
CA GLU A 136 -12.18 8.30 -23.53
C GLU A 136 -11.77 7.35 -22.40
N ILE A 137 -11.38 7.88 -21.23
CA ILE A 137 -11.06 7.07 -20.06
C ILE A 137 -12.29 6.30 -19.57
N LEU A 138 -13.46 6.96 -19.51
CA LEU A 138 -14.71 6.31 -19.13
C LEU A 138 -15.09 5.20 -20.11
N ASP A 139 -14.97 5.45 -21.41
CA ASP A 139 -15.26 4.47 -22.45
C ASP A 139 -14.33 3.25 -22.39
N ILE A 140 -13.03 3.48 -22.14
CA ILE A 140 -12.06 2.40 -21.89
C ILE A 140 -12.47 1.60 -20.65
N GLY A 141 -12.79 2.27 -19.55
CA GLY A 141 -13.23 1.62 -18.31
C GLY A 141 -14.46 0.73 -18.52
N ASN A 142 -15.48 1.24 -19.22
CA ASN A 142 -16.69 0.49 -19.53
C ASN A 142 -16.40 -0.74 -20.40
N LYS A 143 -15.58 -0.59 -21.45
CA LYS A 143 -15.17 -1.72 -22.31
C LYS A 143 -14.40 -2.78 -21.53
N VAL A 144 -13.45 -2.36 -20.69
CA VAL A 144 -12.66 -3.29 -19.86
C VAL A 144 -13.54 -4.03 -18.86
N LEU A 145 -14.48 -3.34 -18.20
CA LEU A 145 -15.43 -3.97 -17.27
C LEU A 145 -16.33 -4.99 -17.97
N GLN A 146 -16.84 -4.65 -19.15
CA GLN A 146 -17.65 -5.58 -19.94
C GLN A 146 -16.86 -6.83 -20.32
N THR A 147 -15.70 -6.66 -20.95
CA THR A 147 -14.84 -7.78 -21.37
C THR A 147 -14.37 -8.62 -20.18
N ALA A 148 -14.06 -8.00 -19.04
CA ALA A 148 -13.67 -8.72 -17.82
C ALA A 148 -14.83 -9.56 -17.27
N ASN A 149 -16.06 -9.04 -17.27
CA ASN A 149 -17.23 -9.78 -16.82
C ASN A 149 -17.52 -10.98 -17.73
N GLU A 150 -17.47 -10.81 -19.04
CA GLU A 150 -17.64 -11.90 -20.01
C GLU A 150 -16.56 -12.98 -19.85
N LYS A 151 -15.29 -12.58 -19.68
CA LYS A 151 -14.19 -13.52 -19.42
C LYS A 151 -14.37 -14.28 -18.10
N LEU A 152 -14.72 -13.58 -17.03
CA LEU A 152 -14.94 -14.19 -15.72
C LEU A 152 -16.09 -15.19 -15.75
N GLU A 153 -17.16 -14.88 -16.49
CA GLU A 153 -18.29 -15.80 -16.66
C GLU A 153 -17.86 -17.06 -17.42
N ASN A 154 -17.22 -16.90 -18.58
CA ASN A 154 -16.75 -18.02 -19.39
C ASN A 154 -15.76 -18.92 -18.63
N LEU A 155 -14.81 -18.32 -17.92
CA LEU A 155 -13.86 -19.06 -17.08
C LEU A 155 -14.57 -19.76 -15.92
N SER A 156 -15.59 -19.13 -15.33
CA SER A 156 -16.34 -19.75 -14.24
C SER A 156 -17.11 -20.98 -14.73
N CYS A 157 -17.79 -20.88 -15.87
CA CYS A 157 -18.44 -22.00 -16.53
C CYS A 157 -17.45 -23.13 -16.84
N LEU A 158 -16.30 -22.79 -17.42
CA LEU A 158 -15.24 -23.76 -17.73
C LEU A 158 -14.74 -24.50 -16.49
N ILE A 159 -14.48 -23.79 -15.39
CA ILE A 159 -14.00 -24.38 -14.12
C ILE A 159 -15.05 -25.30 -13.48
N LEU A 160 -16.33 -25.02 -13.68
CA LEU A 160 -17.45 -25.84 -13.16
C LEU A 160 -17.89 -26.94 -14.14
N GLY A 161 -17.45 -26.90 -15.40
CA GLY A 161 -17.88 -27.84 -16.44
C GLY A 161 -19.35 -27.66 -16.86
N ILE A 162 -19.85 -26.43 -16.85
CA ILE A 162 -21.23 -26.09 -17.26
C ILE A 162 -21.24 -25.21 -18.51
N ASP A 163 -22.37 -25.15 -19.21
CA ASP A 163 -22.53 -24.31 -20.40
C ASP A 163 -22.59 -22.81 -20.04
N THR A 164 -22.11 -21.98 -20.97
CA THR A 164 -22.19 -20.52 -20.86
C THR A 164 -23.64 -20.05 -21.04
N GLY A 165 -24.13 -19.18 -20.15
CA GLY A 165 -25.49 -18.62 -20.23
C GLY A 165 -26.55 -19.30 -19.34
N SER A 166 -26.22 -20.43 -18.70
CA SER A 166 -27.07 -21.06 -17.66
C SER A 166 -26.64 -20.70 -16.22
N ALA A 167 -25.70 -19.76 -16.08
CA ALA A 167 -24.72 -19.70 -15.01
C ALA A 167 -25.01 -18.64 -13.93
N THR A 168 -26.29 -18.49 -13.55
CA THR A 168 -26.66 -17.67 -12.38
C THR A 168 -25.94 -18.21 -11.13
N GLY A 169 -24.91 -17.51 -10.66
CA GLY A 169 -24.14 -17.88 -9.46
C GLY A 169 -22.82 -18.62 -9.71
N ALA A 170 -22.46 -18.98 -10.95
CA ALA A 170 -21.21 -19.71 -11.25
C ALA A 170 -19.96 -18.96 -10.74
N ARG A 171 -19.92 -17.63 -10.94
CA ARG A 171 -18.82 -16.79 -10.44
C ARG A 171 -18.64 -16.88 -8.94
N ALA A 172 -19.72 -16.88 -8.17
CA ALA A 172 -19.66 -16.94 -6.70
C ALA A 172 -19.14 -18.30 -6.22
N GLU A 173 -19.57 -19.38 -6.88
CA GLU A 173 -19.11 -20.74 -6.59
C GLU A 173 -17.62 -20.91 -6.91
N VAL A 174 -17.16 -20.44 -8.07
CA VAL A 174 -15.75 -20.49 -8.45
C VAL A 174 -14.89 -19.63 -7.52
N GLN A 175 -15.35 -18.43 -7.13
CA GLN A 175 -14.66 -17.62 -6.13
C GLN A 175 -14.54 -18.36 -4.78
N LYS A 176 -15.57 -19.11 -4.36
CA LYS A 176 -15.50 -19.94 -3.16
C LYS A 176 -14.48 -21.08 -3.32
N LYS A 177 -14.42 -21.73 -4.49
CA LYS A 177 -13.45 -22.79 -4.81
C LYS A 177 -12.01 -22.27 -4.82
N ILE A 178 -11.78 -21.09 -5.41
CA ILE A 178 -10.46 -20.43 -5.40
C ILE A 178 -10.06 -20.09 -3.96
N ARG A 179 -10.96 -19.46 -3.19
CA ARG A 179 -10.70 -19.13 -1.78
C ARG A 179 -10.46 -20.34 -0.91
N SER A 180 -11.09 -21.48 -1.18
CA SER A 180 -10.88 -22.72 -0.42
C SER A 180 -9.57 -23.44 -0.78
N HIS A 181 -9.01 -23.16 -1.96
CA HIS A 181 -7.67 -23.57 -2.36
C HIS A 181 -6.62 -22.62 -1.76
N ASN A 182 -6.45 -22.74 -0.44
CA ASN A 182 -5.57 -21.91 0.38
C ASN A 182 -4.52 -22.74 1.16
N PRO A 183 -3.40 -22.11 1.56
CA PRO A 183 -2.52 -22.64 2.60
C PRO A 183 -3.29 -22.90 3.89
N LYS A 184 -2.95 -23.99 4.59
CA LYS A 184 -3.69 -24.46 5.78
C LYS A 184 -3.32 -23.78 7.09
N SER A 185 -2.24 -23.00 7.08
CA SER A 185 -1.84 -22.16 8.20
C SER A 185 -1.21 -20.87 7.67
N PHE A 186 -1.10 -19.88 8.54
CA PHE A 186 -0.43 -18.63 8.19
C PHE A 186 1.06 -18.83 7.88
N GLU A 187 1.73 -19.75 8.57
CA GLU A 187 3.12 -20.11 8.34
C GLU A 187 3.30 -20.69 6.94
N LEU A 188 2.35 -21.51 6.49
CA LEU A 188 2.32 -21.99 5.10
C LEU A 188 2.01 -20.86 4.11
N SER A 189 1.18 -19.86 4.47
CA SER A 189 1.00 -18.67 3.64
C SER A 189 2.31 -17.90 3.46
N LEU A 190 3.04 -17.64 4.54
CA LEU A 190 4.35 -16.97 4.47
C LEU A 190 5.31 -17.71 3.55
N GLU A 191 5.43 -19.03 3.71
CA GLU A 191 6.32 -19.83 2.88
C GLU A 191 5.88 -19.84 1.42
N SER A 192 4.57 -19.93 1.16
CA SER A 192 4.03 -19.87 -0.20
C SER A 192 4.33 -18.54 -0.89
N PHE A 193 4.28 -17.41 -0.17
CA PHE A 193 4.67 -16.10 -0.69
C PHE A 193 6.16 -16.03 -1.01
N ARG A 194 7.03 -16.55 -0.13
CA ARG A 194 8.49 -16.62 -0.36
C ARG A 194 8.80 -17.44 -1.60
N GLU A 195 8.19 -18.61 -1.69
CA GLU A 195 8.38 -19.51 -2.83
C GLU A 195 7.90 -18.86 -4.14
N ALA A 196 6.71 -18.24 -4.13
CA ALA A 196 6.16 -17.57 -5.31
C ALA A 196 7.05 -16.39 -5.78
N ILE A 197 7.58 -15.59 -4.84
CA ILE A 197 8.52 -14.50 -5.17
C ILE A 197 9.84 -15.05 -5.71
N ASN A 198 10.37 -16.12 -5.15
CA ASN A 198 11.59 -16.75 -5.64
C ASN A 198 11.40 -17.31 -7.06
N ARG A 199 10.27 -17.98 -7.32
CA ARG A 199 9.93 -18.49 -8.66
C ARG A 199 9.74 -17.35 -9.66
N SER A 200 9.07 -16.26 -9.28
CA SER A 200 8.87 -15.12 -10.19
C SER A 200 10.18 -14.41 -10.51
N ARG A 201 11.08 -14.24 -9.54
CA ARG A 201 12.44 -13.73 -9.76
C ARG A 201 13.25 -14.61 -10.70
N ALA A 202 13.26 -15.92 -10.46
CA ALA A 202 13.95 -16.89 -11.30
C ALA A 202 13.39 -16.91 -12.73
N PHE A 203 12.07 -16.73 -12.89
CA PHE A 203 11.45 -16.59 -14.21
C PHE A 203 11.96 -15.35 -14.94
N VAL A 204 12.03 -14.18 -14.27
CA VAL A 204 12.56 -12.94 -14.88
C VAL A 204 14.00 -13.15 -15.36
N GLU A 205 14.84 -13.78 -14.53
CA GLU A 205 16.23 -14.09 -14.87
C GLU A 205 16.36 -15.04 -16.06
N THR A 206 15.65 -16.18 -16.01
CA THR A 206 15.78 -17.25 -17.02
C THR A 206 15.11 -16.91 -18.36
N SER A 207 14.02 -16.14 -18.34
CA SER A 207 13.34 -15.68 -19.55
C SER A 207 14.00 -14.45 -20.19
N GLY A 208 14.87 -13.75 -19.46
CA GLY A 208 15.43 -12.47 -19.89
C GLY A 208 14.40 -11.35 -19.98
N PHE A 209 13.29 -11.45 -19.22
CA PHE A 209 12.19 -10.47 -19.27
C PHE A 209 12.66 -9.04 -18.95
N ALA A 210 13.49 -8.89 -17.93
CA ALA A 210 14.05 -7.62 -17.48
C ALA A 210 15.38 -7.83 -16.76
N SER A 211 16.22 -6.80 -16.73
CA SER A 211 17.48 -6.82 -16.00
C SER A 211 17.24 -6.74 -14.48
N LEU A 212 17.84 -7.65 -13.72
CA LEU A 212 17.84 -7.64 -12.26
C LEU A 212 19.08 -6.91 -11.75
N PRO A 213 18.96 -5.81 -10.98
CA PRO A 213 20.11 -5.19 -10.33
C PRO A 213 20.83 -6.14 -9.36
N GLU A 214 22.15 -6.03 -9.18
CA GLU A 214 22.91 -6.98 -8.35
C GLU A 214 22.69 -6.80 -6.83
N ASN A 215 22.28 -5.61 -6.41
CA ASN A 215 22.16 -5.19 -5.01
C ASN A 215 20.71 -5.13 -4.50
N GLU A 216 19.78 -5.79 -5.21
CA GLU A 216 18.37 -5.84 -4.90
C GLU A 216 18.02 -7.10 -4.08
N GLU A 217 17.13 -6.95 -3.10
CA GLU A 217 16.65 -8.06 -2.28
C GLU A 217 15.19 -7.79 -1.87
N LEU A 218 14.32 -8.78 -2.00
CA LEU A 218 12.97 -8.74 -1.47
C LEU A 218 12.77 -9.78 -0.37
N GLU A 219 12.54 -9.32 0.85
CA GLU A 219 12.23 -10.21 1.98
C GLU A 219 10.71 -10.29 2.22
N VAL A 220 10.22 -11.48 2.58
CA VAL A 220 8.84 -11.68 3.04
C VAL A 220 8.82 -12.04 4.52
N VAL A 221 8.17 -11.20 5.32
CA VAL A 221 8.12 -11.35 6.78
C VAL A 221 6.70 -11.17 7.32
N GLU A 222 6.44 -11.77 8.49
CA GLU A 222 5.20 -11.50 9.22
C GLU A 222 5.17 -10.02 9.63
N THR A 223 4.05 -9.36 9.40
CA THR A 223 3.79 -8.03 9.94
C THR A 223 3.94 -8.09 11.46
N PRO A 224 4.89 -7.32 12.04
CA PRO A 224 5.06 -7.31 13.49
C PRO A 224 3.73 -7.05 14.20
N HIS A 225 3.45 -7.76 15.30
CA HIS A 225 2.15 -7.70 15.98
C HIS A 225 1.67 -6.27 16.25
N PHE A 226 2.59 -5.38 16.64
CA PHE A 226 2.28 -3.97 16.89
C PHE A 226 1.86 -3.18 15.63
N MET A 227 2.18 -3.65 14.42
CA MET A 227 1.77 -3.04 13.13
C MET A 227 0.53 -3.69 12.53
N SER A 228 0.08 -4.83 13.06
CA SER A 228 -1.01 -5.62 12.46
C SER A 228 -2.32 -4.84 12.30
N HIS A 229 -2.59 -3.88 13.19
CA HIS A 229 -3.76 -3.01 13.11
C HIS A 229 -3.62 -1.89 12.06
N LEU A 230 -2.38 -1.52 11.71
CA LEU A 230 -2.09 -0.52 10.68
C LEU A 230 -2.08 -1.14 9.28
N ILE A 231 -1.63 -2.39 9.19
CA ILE A 231 -1.51 -3.16 7.95
C ILE A 231 -2.38 -4.39 8.11
N PRO A 232 -3.70 -4.30 7.86
CA PRO A 232 -4.62 -5.38 8.21
C PRO A 232 -4.51 -6.62 7.31
N PHE A 233 -3.85 -6.53 6.14
CA PHE A 233 -3.77 -7.61 5.16
C PHE A 233 -2.32 -7.88 4.72
N SER A 234 -1.73 -6.95 3.98
CA SER A 234 -0.33 -6.97 3.60
C SER A 234 0.12 -5.58 3.18
N ALA A 235 1.43 -5.37 3.09
CA ALA A 235 1.99 -4.17 2.51
C ALA A 235 3.36 -4.48 1.89
N TYR A 236 3.64 -3.88 0.76
CA TYR A 236 4.99 -3.80 0.22
C TYR A 236 5.64 -2.47 0.64
N ILE A 237 6.84 -2.56 1.19
CA ILE A 237 7.68 -1.42 1.52
C ILE A 237 8.87 -1.45 0.57
N GLY A 238 8.88 -0.51 -0.38
CA GLY A 238 9.98 -0.35 -1.31
C GLY A 238 11.29 0.02 -0.63
N PRO A 239 12.43 -0.24 -1.30
CA PRO A 239 13.75 0.09 -0.78
C PRO A 239 13.89 1.58 -0.43
N GLU A 240 14.82 1.86 0.48
CA GLU A 240 15.20 3.24 0.77
C GLU A 240 15.84 3.86 -0.47
N LYS A 241 15.41 5.08 -0.79
CA LYS A 241 15.66 5.77 -2.06
C LYS A 241 17.15 5.96 -2.36
N THR A 242 17.98 6.04 -1.32
CA THR A 242 19.41 6.33 -1.38
C THR A 242 20.30 5.22 -0.83
N SER A 243 19.72 4.09 -0.41
CA SER A 243 20.48 2.98 0.15
C SER A 243 21.30 2.28 -0.92
N GLU A 244 22.53 1.89 -0.56
CA GLU A 244 23.36 1.06 -1.45
C GLU A 244 22.75 -0.33 -1.65
N THR A 245 22.14 -0.91 -0.61
CA THR A 245 21.35 -2.14 -0.73
C THR A 245 19.89 -1.79 -1.00
N GLN A 246 19.36 -2.24 -2.14
CA GLN A 246 17.98 -2.01 -2.54
C GLN A 246 17.07 -3.10 -1.97
N LYS A 247 16.99 -3.12 -0.63
CA LYS A 247 16.19 -4.07 0.12
C LYS A 247 14.74 -3.62 0.27
N GLY A 248 13.80 -4.37 -0.30
CA GLY A 248 12.36 -4.22 -0.09
C GLY A 248 11.83 -5.24 0.90
N THR A 249 10.71 -4.92 1.54
CA THR A 249 10.06 -5.79 2.54
C THR A 249 8.59 -5.97 2.17
N TYR A 250 8.18 -7.21 1.95
CA TYR A 250 6.77 -7.61 1.84
C TYR A 250 6.29 -8.09 3.22
N LEU A 251 5.37 -7.34 3.81
CA LEU A 251 4.73 -7.64 5.09
C LEU A 251 3.44 -8.44 4.86
N LEU A 252 3.31 -9.59 5.52
CA LEU A 252 2.09 -10.40 5.53
C LEU A 252 1.45 -10.38 6.91
N THR A 253 0.17 -10.02 7.01
CA THR A 253 -0.50 -9.85 8.31
C THR A 253 -1.41 -11.01 8.66
N ARG A 254 -1.09 -11.66 9.79
CA ARG A 254 -1.94 -12.69 10.38
C ARG A 254 -3.36 -12.17 10.64
N SER A 255 -4.37 -12.94 10.23
CA SER A 255 -5.76 -12.62 10.56
C SER A 255 -5.97 -12.65 12.08
N PRO A 256 -6.61 -11.63 12.69
CA PRO A 256 -6.95 -11.67 14.12
C PRO A 256 -7.85 -12.84 14.49
N SER A 257 -8.68 -13.33 13.55
CA SER A 257 -9.55 -14.48 13.74
C SER A 257 -8.87 -15.83 13.49
N GLY A 258 -7.60 -15.84 13.06
CA GLY A 258 -6.90 -17.06 12.63
C GLY A 258 -7.36 -17.63 11.29
N ASP A 259 -8.17 -16.88 10.53
CA ASP A 259 -8.65 -17.30 9.22
C ASP A 259 -7.52 -17.37 8.17
N ALA A 260 -7.06 -18.58 7.88
CA ALA A 260 -6.05 -18.86 6.85
C ALA A 260 -6.60 -18.75 5.42
N SER A 261 -7.93 -18.75 5.22
CA SER A 261 -8.55 -18.64 3.89
C SER A 261 -8.42 -17.24 3.27
N ARG A 262 -7.90 -16.30 4.05
CA ARG A 262 -7.55 -14.94 3.64
C ARG A 262 -6.57 -14.91 2.45
N TYR A 263 -5.67 -15.89 2.35
CA TYR A 263 -4.70 -16.01 1.25
C TYR A 263 -4.99 -17.29 0.49
N ASN A 264 -5.19 -17.22 -0.83
CA ASN A 264 -5.30 -18.38 -1.70
C ASN A 264 -4.15 -18.42 -2.70
N TYR A 265 -3.82 -19.61 -3.23
CA TYR A 265 -2.64 -19.76 -4.08
C TYR A 265 -2.67 -18.91 -5.36
N ALA A 266 -3.85 -18.67 -5.93
CA ALA A 266 -3.98 -17.84 -7.12
C ALA A 266 -3.64 -16.37 -6.81
N ASP A 267 -4.13 -15.83 -5.69
CA ASP A 267 -3.81 -14.47 -5.26
C ASP A 267 -2.35 -14.34 -4.83
N ILE A 268 -1.77 -15.37 -4.18
CA ILE A 268 -0.34 -15.37 -3.79
C ILE A 268 0.57 -15.17 -5.00
N ILE A 269 0.34 -15.92 -6.08
CA ILE A 269 1.12 -15.81 -7.32
C ILE A 269 0.94 -14.41 -7.95
N ASN A 270 -0.30 -13.94 -8.05
CA ASN A 270 -0.58 -12.61 -8.62
C ASN A 270 0.08 -11.49 -7.81
N CYS A 271 0.09 -11.58 -6.48
CA CYS A 271 0.75 -10.64 -5.59
C CYS A 271 2.28 -10.73 -5.69
N ALA A 272 2.84 -11.93 -5.79
CA ALA A 272 4.28 -12.13 -5.97
C ALA A 272 4.80 -11.46 -7.26
N ILE A 273 3.99 -11.46 -8.32
CA ILE A 273 4.30 -10.74 -9.56
C ILE A 273 4.15 -9.22 -9.37
N HIS A 274 3.01 -8.79 -8.82
CA HIS A 274 2.64 -7.38 -8.71
C HIS A 274 3.58 -6.59 -7.79
N GLU A 275 3.80 -7.09 -6.58
CA GLU A 275 4.61 -6.42 -5.57
C GLU A 275 6.10 -6.77 -5.69
N GLY A 276 6.40 -7.97 -6.20
CA GLY A 276 7.75 -8.50 -6.34
C GLY A 276 8.30 -8.34 -7.75
N TYR A 277 8.46 -9.47 -8.44
CA TYR A 277 9.14 -9.56 -9.73
C TYR A 277 8.20 -10.03 -10.84
N PRO A 278 8.20 -9.38 -12.01
CA PRO A 278 8.92 -8.15 -12.37
C PRO A 278 8.22 -6.84 -11.94
N GLY A 279 7.24 -6.88 -11.03
CA GLY A 279 6.44 -5.72 -10.62
C GLY A 279 7.16 -4.66 -9.78
N HIS A 280 6.54 -4.22 -8.68
CA HIS A 280 6.96 -3.04 -7.93
C HIS A 280 8.38 -3.13 -7.39
N HIS A 281 8.80 -4.27 -6.85
CA HIS A 281 10.15 -4.39 -6.32
C HIS A 281 11.21 -4.12 -7.39
N LEU A 282 11.09 -4.78 -8.54
CA LEU A 282 12.02 -4.53 -9.63
C LEU A 282 11.96 -3.08 -10.13
N GLN A 283 10.75 -2.53 -10.30
CA GLN A 283 10.55 -1.17 -10.78
C GLN A 283 11.16 -0.11 -9.87
N LEU A 284 10.86 -0.17 -8.57
CA LEU A 284 11.30 0.85 -7.62
C LEU A 284 12.79 0.77 -7.35
N THR A 285 13.36 -0.44 -7.33
CA THR A 285 14.81 -0.65 -7.28
C THR A 285 15.48 -0.01 -8.51
N ALA A 286 14.98 -0.27 -9.72
CA ALA A 286 15.50 0.35 -10.93
C ALA A 286 15.35 1.88 -10.94
N GLN A 287 14.24 2.41 -10.42
CA GLN A 287 14.02 3.85 -10.26
C GLN A 287 15.06 4.49 -9.33
N ASN A 288 15.39 3.84 -8.21
CA ASN A 288 16.36 4.35 -7.25
C ASN A 288 17.79 4.37 -7.79
N LEU A 289 18.15 3.37 -8.60
CA LEU A 289 19.47 3.27 -9.23
C LEU A 289 19.65 4.18 -10.45
N HIS A 290 18.60 4.88 -10.88
CA HIS A 290 18.69 5.81 -12.00
C HIS A 290 19.59 7.03 -11.65
N PRO A 291 20.57 7.42 -12.50
CA PRO A 291 21.52 8.50 -12.18
C PRO A 291 20.90 9.86 -11.87
N GLY A 292 19.75 10.17 -12.49
CA GLY A 292 18.99 11.38 -12.26
C GLY A 292 18.17 11.34 -10.97
N LYS A 293 18.63 12.04 -9.93
CA LYS A 293 18.00 12.09 -8.59
C LYS A 293 16.52 12.50 -8.59
N ILE A 294 16.08 13.33 -9.53
CA ILE A 294 14.67 13.72 -9.63
C ILE A 294 13.79 12.48 -9.86
N ARG A 295 14.24 11.51 -10.66
CA ARG A 295 13.46 10.28 -10.92
C ARG A 295 13.30 9.40 -9.70
N THR A 296 14.28 9.42 -8.78
CA THR A 296 14.18 8.73 -7.49
C THR A 296 13.04 9.30 -6.63
N PHE A 297 12.85 10.63 -6.65
CA PHE A 297 11.90 11.31 -5.78
C PHE A 297 10.54 11.64 -6.42
N CYS A 298 10.43 11.58 -7.75
CA CYS A 298 9.18 11.75 -8.46
C CYS A 298 8.47 10.42 -8.66
N GLU A 299 7.19 10.39 -8.31
CA GLU A 299 6.33 9.21 -8.45
C GLU A 299 5.20 9.52 -9.44
N SER A 300 4.90 8.55 -10.31
CA SER A 300 3.71 8.54 -11.15
C SER A 300 2.95 7.27 -10.82
N ILE A 301 1.83 7.41 -10.11
CA ILE A 301 1.02 6.26 -9.70
C ILE A 301 0.50 5.48 -10.91
N GLU A 302 0.20 6.18 -12.01
CA GLU A 302 -0.25 5.56 -13.25
C GLU A 302 0.84 4.68 -13.88
N LEU A 303 2.10 5.11 -13.83
CA LEU A 303 3.24 4.30 -14.29
C LEU A 303 3.57 3.17 -13.32
N ILE A 304 3.50 3.42 -12.02
CA ILE A 304 3.80 2.44 -10.96
C ILE A 304 2.80 1.28 -11.01
N GLU A 305 1.51 1.57 -10.90
CA GLU A 305 0.44 0.56 -10.94
C GLU A 305 0.24 -0.04 -12.33
N GLY A 306 0.42 0.77 -13.37
CA GLY A 306 0.34 0.32 -14.76
C GLY A 306 1.43 -0.69 -15.10
N TRP A 307 2.67 -0.49 -14.62
CA TRP A 307 3.77 -1.43 -14.79
C TRP A 307 3.49 -2.77 -14.11
N ALA A 308 3.08 -2.77 -12.84
CA ALA A 308 2.79 -4.00 -12.11
C ALA A 308 1.62 -4.78 -12.77
N SER A 309 0.58 -4.07 -13.20
CA SER A 309 -0.57 -4.66 -13.91
C SER A 309 -0.20 -5.21 -15.29
N TYR A 310 0.70 -4.54 -16.02
CA TYR A 310 1.25 -5.03 -17.28
C TYR A 310 2.03 -6.33 -17.05
N CYS A 311 2.90 -6.36 -16.04
CA CYS A 311 3.73 -7.50 -15.70
C CYS A 311 2.89 -8.75 -15.39
N GLN A 312 1.80 -8.62 -14.62
CA GLN A 312 0.90 -9.73 -14.30
C GLN A 312 0.35 -10.45 -15.54
N ASN A 313 0.03 -9.71 -16.60
CA ASN A 313 -0.46 -10.31 -17.84
C ASN A 313 0.70 -10.86 -18.68
N MET A 314 1.77 -10.09 -18.83
CA MET A 314 2.85 -10.41 -19.76
C MET A 314 3.63 -11.66 -19.34
N VAL A 315 3.98 -11.81 -18.05
CA VAL A 315 4.73 -13.01 -17.63
C VAL A 315 3.89 -14.28 -17.76
N ARG A 316 2.58 -14.18 -17.55
CA ARG A 316 1.65 -15.30 -17.77
C ARG A 316 1.56 -15.66 -19.26
N GLU A 317 1.49 -14.68 -20.15
CA GLU A 317 1.52 -14.91 -21.61
C GLU A 317 2.84 -15.54 -22.07
N MET A 318 3.93 -15.30 -21.35
CA MET A 318 5.23 -15.94 -21.58
C MET A 318 5.36 -17.33 -20.93
N GLY A 319 4.30 -17.83 -20.29
CA GLY A 319 4.24 -19.20 -19.75
C GLY A 319 4.58 -19.34 -18.27
N PHE A 320 4.67 -18.25 -17.51
CA PHE A 320 4.82 -18.33 -16.06
C PHE A 320 3.54 -18.88 -15.40
N GLU A 321 3.67 -19.99 -14.66
CA GLU A 321 2.57 -20.64 -13.93
C GLU A 321 1.37 -21.05 -14.82
N THR A 322 1.65 -21.44 -16.07
CA THR A 322 0.63 -21.91 -17.05
C THR A 322 0.64 -23.43 -17.30
N SER A 323 1.43 -24.19 -16.53
CA SER A 323 1.59 -25.66 -16.65
C SER A 323 0.83 -26.41 -15.57
#